data_AF-A0AAV0J0P3-F1
#
_entry.id   AF-A0AAV0J0P3-F1
#
_cell.length_a   1.000
_cell.length_b   1.000
_cell.length_c   1.000
_cell.angle_alpha   90.00
_cell.angle_beta   90.00
_cell.angle_gamma   90.00
#
_symmetry.space_group_name_H-M   'P 1'
#
loop_
_entity.id
_entity.type
_entity.pdbx_description
1 polymer ?
#
loop_
_entity_poly.entity_id
_entity_poly.type
_entity_poly.pdbx_seq_one_letter_code
_entity_poly.pdbx_strand_id
1 'polypeptide(L)'
;MSQSTAIPRKQVRVRDHGYDNYMEVQKKTRRVLKFQTLILPHHNQTIPVSRLDGLSRRLGFKQYEAGAFILKFPHIFEVYEHPVQRILYCRLTRKALVQIREEKEALLAQVPDAVVRLRKLLMMSGTHRLRLEHVRVARSEFGLPDDFEYSVVRKHPEYFRLVDAKETRNKYIEILERDPKLAVCAIERVREREYRTRGLDAEDSRFSFLIDFPPGFKIGKYYRIAVWKWQRVPYWSPYEDISGYDLRSIEAQKRMEKRAVATIHELVSLTVEKKITLERIAHFRMAMNLPKRLKEFLLQHQGIFYISTRGNQGKLHTVFLREAYKRGELLEPNDLYLARRKLGDLVLMSPRKARVDRELVSYRRDGDEDDMERVGRVYVENEFRGESSNVFDGKNEGGDLVSNLSSDEDGVYTDGEGDDPEDACATE
;
A
#
# COMPACT_ATOMS: atom_id res chain seq x y z
N MET A 1 -30.58 -20.46 14.91
CA MET A 1 -29.27 -20.67 14.26
C MET A 1 -28.74 -19.34 13.75
N SER A 2 -27.57 -18.86 14.20
CA SER A 2 -27.01 -17.57 13.73
C SER A 2 -26.18 -17.77 12.47
N GLN A 3 -26.69 -17.37 11.30
CA GLN A 3 -25.87 -17.34 10.08
C GLN A 3 -24.75 -16.29 10.22
N SER A 4 -23.51 -16.70 9.96
CA SER A 4 -22.34 -15.83 10.08
C SER A 4 -22.34 -14.76 8.99
N THR A 5 -22.00 -13.53 9.35
CA THR A 5 -21.78 -12.41 8.42
C THR A 5 -20.42 -12.46 7.71
N ALA A 6 -19.57 -13.45 8.02
CA ALA A 6 -18.27 -13.61 7.38
C ALA A 6 -18.38 -14.06 5.91
N ILE A 7 -17.47 -13.55 5.07
CA ILE A 7 -17.29 -14.00 3.67
C ILE A 7 -17.08 -15.53 3.64
N PRO A 8 -17.64 -16.26 2.65
CA PRO A 8 -17.35 -17.67 2.45
C PRO A 8 -15.83 -17.92 2.41
N ARG A 9 -15.32 -18.77 3.31
CA ARG A 9 -13.87 -19.00 3.52
C ARG A 9 -13.09 -19.47 2.27
N LYS A 10 -13.79 -19.86 1.20
CA LYS A 10 -13.24 -20.30 -0.09
C LYS A 10 -13.47 -19.30 -1.25
N GLN A 11 -13.90 -18.05 -1.01
CA GLN A 11 -14.10 -17.10 -2.11
C GLN A 11 -12.75 -16.70 -2.75
N VAL A 12 -12.61 -16.99 -4.05
CA VAL A 12 -11.35 -16.80 -4.80
C VAL A 12 -10.92 -15.34 -4.78
N ARG A 13 -9.68 -15.08 -4.35
CA ARG A 13 -9.07 -13.76 -4.36
C ARG A 13 -8.86 -13.29 -5.80
N VAL A 14 -9.64 -12.32 -6.24
CA VAL A 14 -9.35 -11.53 -7.44
C VAL A 14 -8.12 -10.65 -7.18
N ARG A 15 -7.16 -10.66 -8.10
CA ARG A 15 -5.98 -9.77 -8.04
C ARG A 15 -6.28 -8.49 -8.78
N ASP A 16 -5.62 -7.41 -8.35
CA ASP A 16 -5.84 -6.08 -8.90
C ASP A 16 -4.52 -5.55 -9.47
N HIS A 17 -4.44 -5.52 -10.80
CA HIS A 17 -3.19 -5.33 -11.53
C HIS A 17 -2.60 -3.93 -11.35
N GLY A 18 -3.42 -2.89 -11.11
CA GLY A 18 -2.92 -1.53 -10.86
C GLY A 18 -2.07 -1.45 -9.59
N TYR A 19 -2.56 -2.03 -8.50
CA TYR A 19 -1.85 -2.07 -7.21
C TYR A 19 -0.65 -3.04 -7.22
N ASP A 20 -0.77 -4.18 -7.93
CA ASP A 20 0.35 -5.12 -8.07
C ASP A 20 1.48 -4.52 -8.94
N ASN A 21 1.17 -3.78 -10.02
CA ASN A 21 2.14 -3.03 -10.82
C ASN A 21 2.83 -1.92 -10.00
N TYR A 22 2.06 -1.16 -9.22
CA TYR A 22 2.59 -0.17 -8.27
C TYR A 22 3.63 -0.82 -7.33
N MET A 23 3.35 -2.03 -6.82
CA MET A 23 4.28 -2.73 -5.92
C MET A 23 5.54 -3.25 -6.61
N GLU A 24 5.51 -3.63 -7.89
CA GLU A 24 6.71 -3.99 -8.64
C GLU A 24 7.60 -2.76 -8.91
N VAL A 25 7.02 -1.58 -9.14
CA VAL A 25 7.78 -0.30 -9.16
C VAL A 25 8.37 -0.02 -7.77
N GLN A 26 7.56 -0.07 -6.70
CA GLN A 26 8.05 0.21 -5.36
C GLN A 26 9.16 -0.76 -4.91
N LYS A 27 9.13 -2.02 -5.35
CA LYS A 27 10.21 -3.02 -5.17
C LYS A 27 11.52 -2.57 -5.85
N LYS A 28 11.47 -2.05 -7.08
CA LYS A 28 12.63 -1.47 -7.78
C LYS A 28 13.11 -0.21 -7.05
N THR A 29 12.22 0.73 -6.69
CA THR A 29 12.53 1.95 -5.92
C THR A 29 13.19 1.66 -4.56
N ARG A 30 12.73 0.66 -3.80
CA ARG A 30 13.36 0.25 -2.53
C ARG A 30 14.82 -0.25 -2.71
N ARG A 31 15.18 -0.84 -3.86
CA ARG A 31 16.58 -1.19 -4.18
C ARG A 31 17.40 0.05 -4.54
N VAL A 32 16.80 1.03 -5.22
CA VAL A 32 17.44 2.33 -5.50
C VAL A 32 17.74 3.12 -4.21
N LEU A 33 16.76 3.26 -3.32
CA LEU A 33 16.93 3.97 -2.04
C LEU A 33 18.08 3.38 -1.21
N LYS A 34 18.22 2.05 -1.20
CA LYS A 34 19.35 1.34 -0.59
C LYS A 34 20.71 1.79 -1.15
N PHE A 35 20.85 1.99 -2.47
CA PHE A 35 22.08 2.55 -3.05
C PHE A 35 22.26 4.04 -2.76
N GLN A 36 21.19 4.84 -2.77
CA GLN A 36 21.28 6.25 -2.36
C GLN A 36 21.82 6.37 -0.92
N THR A 37 21.38 5.51 0.01
CA THR A 37 21.91 5.48 1.39
C THR A 37 23.36 5.00 1.51
N LEU A 38 23.94 4.35 0.49
CA LEU A 38 25.39 4.11 0.41
C LEU A 38 26.14 5.30 -0.19
N ILE A 39 25.62 5.90 -1.25
CA ILE A 39 26.36 6.89 -2.05
C ILE A 39 26.39 8.26 -1.35
N LEU A 40 25.27 8.69 -0.74
CA LEU A 40 25.16 10.02 -0.14
C LEU A 40 26.13 10.30 1.04
N PRO A 41 26.47 9.33 1.93
CA PRO A 41 27.44 9.57 3.01
C PRO A 41 28.91 9.59 2.59
N HIS A 42 29.26 9.17 1.37
CA HIS A 42 30.65 9.19 0.91
C HIS A 42 31.08 10.58 0.44
N HIS A 43 32.38 10.88 0.59
CA HIS A 43 32.97 12.11 0.06
C HIS A 43 32.66 12.25 -1.44
N ASN A 44 32.36 13.48 -1.87
CA ASN A 44 31.94 13.83 -3.23
C ASN A 44 30.71 13.07 -3.76
N GLN A 45 29.99 12.31 -2.93
CA GLN A 45 28.86 11.44 -3.31
C GLN A 45 29.24 10.42 -4.41
N THR A 46 30.44 9.85 -4.30
CA THR A 46 31.06 8.95 -5.28
C THR A 46 31.59 7.67 -4.64
N ILE A 47 31.43 6.52 -5.30
CA ILE A 47 31.99 5.22 -4.88
C ILE A 47 32.73 4.55 -6.05
N PRO A 48 33.95 4.00 -5.87
CA PRO A 48 34.57 3.11 -6.86
C PRO A 48 33.71 1.85 -7.08
N VAL A 49 33.48 1.45 -8.34
CA VAL A 49 32.63 0.28 -8.68
C VAL A 49 33.19 -1.01 -8.06
N SER A 50 34.52 -1.13 -7.92
CA SER A 50 35.18 -2.25 -7.24
C SER A 50 34.83 -2.37 -5.74
N ARG A 51 34.51 -1.26 -5.06
CA ARG A 51 34.06 -1.26 -3.65
C ARG A 51 32.54 -1.43 -3.53
N LEU A 52 31.78 -1.08 -4.57
CA LEU A 52 30.31 -1.17 -4.58
C LEU A 52 29.82 -2.58 -4.25
N ASP A 53 30.45 -3.63 -4.78
CA ASP A 53 30.05 -5.02 -4.53
C ASP A 53 30.32 -5.50 -3.10
N GLY A 54 31.36 -4.98 -2.45
CA GLY A 54 31.62 -5.22 -1.03
C GLY A 54 30.58 -4.55 -0.13
N LEU A 55 30.09 -3.37 -0.52
CA LEU A 55 29.08 -2.61 0.23
C LEU A 55 27.66 -3.13 -0.02
N SER A 56 27.33 -3.51 -1.26
CA SER A 56 26.00 -3.99 -1.65
C SER A 56 25.62 -5.32 -0.98
N ARG A 57 26.59 -6.20 -0.72
CA ARG A 57 26.37 -7.47 0.00
C ARG A 57 25.77 -7.25 1.40
N ARG A 58 26.16 -6.17 2.10
CA ARG A 58 25.56 -5.77 3.40
C ARG A 58 24.06 -5.41 3.30
N LEU A 59 23.58 -5.11 2.10
CA LEU A 59 22.18 -4.77 1.81
C LEU A 59 21.39 -5.95 1.22
N GLY A 60 21.99 -7.13 1.09
CA GLY A 60 21.36 -8.34 0.54
C GLY A 60 21.39 -8.44 -0.98
N PHE A 61 22.38 -7.84 -1.65
CA PHE A 61 22.68 -8.11 -3.07
C PHE A 61 23.62 -9.31 -3.20
N LYS A 62 23.51 -10.04 -4.31
CA LYS A 62 24.50 -11.06 -4.70
C LYS A 62 25.75 -10.41 -5.30
N GLN A 63 26.85 -11.16 -5.34
CA GLN A 63 28.08 -10.76 -6.02
C GLN A 63 27.80 -10.45 -7.50
N TYR A 64 28.42 -9.39 -8.02
CA TYR A 64 28.24 -8.80 -9.36
C TYR A 64 26.86 -8.19 -9.66
N GLU A 65 25.80 -8.55 -8.92
CA GLU A 65 24.44 -8.04 -9.10
C GLU A 65 24.36 -6.51 -8.96
N ALA A 66 25.23 -5.91 -8.14
CA ALA A 66 25.25 -4.47 -7.90
C ALA A 66 25.65 -3.65 -9.13
N GLY A 67 26.63 -4.11 -9.92
CA GLY A 67 27.04 -3.45 -11.17
C GLY A 67 25.93 -3.49 -12.21
N ALA A 68 25.38 -4.69 -12.45
CA ALA A 68 24.25 -4.90 -13.38
C ALA A 68 23.00 -4.10 -12.95
N PHE A 69 22.69 -4.02 -11.65
CA PHE A 69 21.59 -3.21 -11.15
C PHE A 69 21.79 -1.72 -11.45
N ILE A 70 22.99 -1.18 -11.23
CA ILE A 70 23.27 0.24 -11.46
C ILE A 70 23.18 0.59 -12.96
N LEU A 71 23.72 -0.27 -13.84
CA LEU A 71 23.61 -0.10 -15.29
C LEU A 71 22.17 -0.22 -15.83
N LYS A 72 21.26 -0.88 -15.09
CA LYS A 72 19.82 -0.94 -15.38
C LYS A 72 19.06 0.36 -15.05
N PHE A 73 19.63 1.33 -14.32
CA PHE A 73 18.96 2.61 -13.97
C PHE A 73 19.82 3.87 -14.25
N PRO A 74 20.21 4.13 -15.53
CA PRO A 74 21.14 5.21 -15.90
C PRO A 74 20.56 6.63 -15.78
N HIS A 75 19.25 6.80 -15.52
CA HIS A 75 18.68 8.11 -15.18
C HIS A 75 18.87 8.48 -13.71
N ILE A 76 19.26 7.52 -12.86
CA ILE A 76 19.44 7.67 -11.41
C ILE A 76 20.91 7.59 -11.02
N PHE A 77 21.64 6.65 -11.60
CA PHE A 77 23.07 6.44 -11.37
C PHE A 77 23.88 6.81 -12.61
N GLU A 78 25.04 7.41 -12.39
CA GLU A 78 26.01 7.75 -13.42
C GLU A 78 27.30 6.99 -13.13
N VAL A 79 27.68 6.10 -14.04
CA VAL A 79 28.95 5.38 -14.00
C VAL A 79 29.90 6.07 -14.98
N TYR A 80 31.09 6.44 -14.51
CA TYR A 80 32.08 7.17 -15.29
C TYR A 80 33.50 6.74 -14.92
N GLU A 81 34.44 6.90 -15.84
CA GLU A 81 35.86 6.65 -15.59
C GLU A 81 36.50 7.88 -14.93
N HIS A 82 37.25 7.70 -13.83
CA HIS A 82 37.93 8.80 -13.17
C HIS A 82 39.16 9.22 -14.00
N PRO A 83 39.25 10.49 -14.48
CA PRO A 83 40.22 10.89 -15.51
C PRO A 83 41.69 10.66 -15.14
N VAL A 84 42.04 10.87 -13.87
CA VAL A 84 43.40 10.59 -13.34
C VAL A 84 43.61 9.11 -12.99
N GLN A 85 42.65 8.47 -12.31
CA GLN A 85 42.86 7.15 -11.70
C GLN A 85 42.59 5.96 -12.64
N ARG A 86 41.93 6.17 -13.79
CA ARG A 86 41.55 5.10 -14.74
C ARG A 86 40.71 3.98 -14.11
N ILE A 87 39.93 4.32 -13.09
CA ILE A 87 39.01 3.44 -12.34
C ILE A 87 37.58 3.91 -12.57
N LEU A 88 36.64 2.97 -12.74
CA LEU A 88 35.21 3.27 -12.80
C LEU A 88 34.65 3.67 -11.42
N TYR A 89 34.00 4.82 -11.39
CA TYR A 89 33.24 5.35 -10.24
C TYR A 89 31.76 5.40 -10.56
N CYS A 90 30.93 5.34 -9.51
CA CYS A 90 29.49 5.56 -9.57
C CYS A 90 29.12 6.77 -8.71
N ARG A 91 28.24 7.64 -9.23
CA ARG A 91 27.57 8.72 -8.50
C ARG A 91 26.06 8.75 -8.80
N LEU A 92 25.33 9.64 -8.14
CA LEU A 92 23.93 9.93 -8.47
C LEU A 92 23.86 11.00 -9.57
N THR A 93 22.92 10.88 -10.51
CA THR A 93 22.71 11.88 -11.56
C THR A 93 22.20 13.21 -10.98
N ARG A 94 22.37 14.32 -11.72
CA ARG A 94 21.75 15.61 -11.37
C ARG A 94 20.22 15.51 -11.20
N LYS A 95 19.54 14.61 -11.94
CA LYS A 95 18.10 14.37 -11.79
C LYS A 95 17.76 13.75 -10.43
N ALA A 96 18.47 12.68 -10.04
CA ALA A 96 18.30 12.06 -8.73
C ALA A 96 18.62 13.04 -7.59
N LEU A 97 19.69 13.83 -7.72
CA LEU A 97 20.07 14.85 -6.73
C LEU A 97 19.14 16.07 -6.68
N VAL A 98 18.22 16.24 -7.63
CA VAL A 98 17.10 17.18 -7.52
C VAL A 98 15.92 16.50 -6.81
N GLN A 99 15.51 15.30 -7.23
CA GLN A 99 14.43 14.55 -6.59
C GLN A 99 14.66 14.34 -5.08
N ILE A 100 15.89 14.01 -4.66
CA ILE A 100 16.25 13.83 -3.24
C ILE A 100 16.13 15.13 -2.43
N ARG A 101 16.26 16.30 -3.07
CA ARG A 101 16.03 17.61 -2.44
C ARG A 101 14.54 17.92 -2.36
N GLU A 102 13.82 17.78 -3.46
CA GLU A 102 12.37 17.96 -3.50
C GLU A 102 11.65 17.07 -2.46
N GLU A 103 12.08 15.81 -2.28
CA GLU A 103 11.50 14.92 -1.26
C GLU A 103 11.79 15.39 0.18
N LYS A 104 12.99 15.95 0.44
CA LYS A 104 13.34 16.51 1.75
C LYS A 104 12.60 17.82 2.03
N GLU A 105 12.49 18.69 1.03
CA GLU A 105 11.77 19.96 1.10
C GLU A 105 10.27 19.71 1.35
N ALA A 106 9.66 18.78 0.61
CA ALA A 106 8.28 18.36 0.84
C ALA A 106 8.07 17.69 2.21
N LEU A 107 9.02 16.87 2.69
CA LEU A 107 8.95 16.24 4.01
C LEU A 107 9.03 17.27 5.15
N LEU A 108 9.82 18.32 5.00
CA LEU A 108 9.92 19.42 5.95
C LEU A 108 8.69 20.34 5.91
N ALA A 109 8.16 20.64 4.72
CA ALA A 109 6.92 21.38 4.57
C ALA A 109 5.72 20.65 5.20
N GLN A 110 5.70 19.32 5.16
CA GLN A 110 4.61 18.49 5.71
C GLN A 110 4.72 18.26 7.25
N VAL A 111 5.62 18.94 7.96
CA VAL A 111 5.75 18.82 9.43
C VAL A 111 4.46 19.19 10.21
N PRO A 112 3.70 20.26 9.88
CA PRO A 112 2.44 20.57 10.56
C PRO A 112 1.40 19.44 10.40
N ASP A 113 1.25 18.88 9.21
CA ASP A 113 0.39 17.69 8.99
C ASP A 113 0.93 16.47 9.72
N ALA A 114 2.25 16.33 9.90
CA ALA A 114 2.85 15.24 10.67
C ALA A 114 2.51 15.35 12.17
N VAL A 115 2.46 16.58 12.71
CA VAL A 115 1.93 16.85 14.07
C VAL A 115 0.46 16.42 14.16
N VAL A 116 -0.40 16.88 13.24
CA VAL A 116 -1.84 16.55 13.24
C VAL A 116 -2.07 15.03 13.10
N ARG A 117 -1.33 14.36 12.21
CA ARG A 117 -1.37 12.90 12.05
C ARG A 117 -0.92 12.18 13.31
N LEU A 118 0.13 12.63 13.99
CA LEU A 118 0.60 12.03 15.24
C LEU A 118 -0.40 12.24 16.40
N ARG A 119 -1.02 13.43 16.51
CA ARG A 119 -2.11 13.69 17.47
C ARG A 119 -3.26 12.70 17.23
N LYS A 120 -3.76 12.59 16.00
CA LYS A 120 -4.79 11.60 15.61
C LYS A 120 -4.37 10.16 15.88
N LEU A 121 -3.13 9.78 15.58
CA LEU A 121 -2.61 8.43 15.82
C LEU A 121 -2.62 8.05 17.31
N LEU A 122 -2.26 9.00 18.18
CA LEU A 122 -2.31 8.85 19.64
C LEU A 122 -3.75 8.80 20.17
N MET A 123 -4.64 9.66 19.67
CA MET A 123 -6.06 9.69 20.08
C MET A 123 -6.80 8.39 19.76
N MET A 124 -6.45 7.69 18.66
CA MET A 124 -6.98 6.35 18.35
C MET A 124 -6.49 5.23 19.30
N SER A 125 -5.49 5.48 20.15
CA SER A 125 -5.12 4.50 21.17
C SER A 125 -6.02 4.64 22.40
N GLY A 126 -6.56 3.51 22.88
CA GLY A 126 -7.34 3.45 24.13
C GLY A 126 -6.53 3.73 25.41
N THR A 127 -5.23 4.02 25.31
CA THR A 127 -4.44 4.57 26.42
C THR A 127 -3.82 5.93 26.11
N HIS A 128 -4.18 6.53 24.96
CA HIS A 128 -3.70 7.82 24.44
C HIS A 128 -2.17 7.99 24.37
N ARG A 129 -1.45 6.87 24.37
CA ARG A 129 0.01 6.78 24.30
C ARG A 129 0.45 5.65 23.38
N LEU A 130 1.56 5.85 22.68
CA LEU A 130 2.15 4.86 21.77
C LEU A 130 3.63 4.70 22.04
N ARG A 131 4.15 3.47 21.94
CA ARG A 131 5.60 3.22 22.07
C ARG A 131 6.32 3.94 20.93
N LEU A 132 7.31 4.75 21.27
CA LEU A 132 8.10 5.55 20.33
C LEU A 132 8.65 4.72 19.17
N GLU A 133 9.16 3.53 19.47
CA GLU A 133 9.74 2.64 18.46
C GLU A 133 8.72 2.08 17.46
N HIS A 134 7.45 1.92 17.83
CA HIS A 134 6.41 1.52 16.89
C HIS A 134 6.13 2.65 15.88
N VAL A 135 6.19 3.92 16.34
CA VAL A 135 6.12 5.10 15.48
C VAL A 135 7.40 5.24 14.64
N ARG A 136 8.60 5.05 15.23
CA ARG A 136 9.90 5.10 14.54
C ARG A 136 9.99 4.09 13.38
N VAL A 137 9.40 2.90 13.55
CA VAL A 137 9.29 1.86 12.51
C VAL A 137 8.31 2.24 11.40
N ALA A 138 7.27 3.05 11.67
CA ALA A 138 6.27 3.45 10.68
C ALA A 138 6.43 4.91 10.17
N ARG A 139 7.49 5.62 10.56
CA ARG A 139 7.68 7.06 10.31
C ARG A 139 7.59 7.46 8.83
N SER A 140 8.14 6.64 7.94
CA SER A 140 8.15 6.85 6.48
C SER A 140 6.74 6.90 5.86
N GLU A 141 5.83 6.08 6.38
CA GLU A 141 4.43 6.01 5.94
C GLU A 141 3.62 7.18 6.51
N PHE A 142 3.87 7.60 7.76
CA PHE A 142 3.19 8.74 8.37
C PHE A 142 3.78 10.11 8.00
N GLY A 143 4.80 10.17 7.14
CA GLY A 143 5.42 11.44 6.71
C GLY A 143 6.17 12.14 7.84
N LEU A 144 6.66 11.37 8.82
CA LEU A 144 7.47 11.87 9.93
C LEU A 144 8.95 11.91 9.53
N PRO A 145 9.67 13.02 9.81
CA PRO A 145 11.12 13.11 9.62
C PRO A 145 11.91 12.02 10.35
N ASP A 146 13.16 11.77 9.94
CA ASP A 146 14.06 10.85 10.66
C ASP A 146 14.35 11.32 12.10
N ASP A 147 14.33 12.64 12.33
CA ASP A 147 14.57 13.28 13.63
C ASP A 147 13.26 13.63 14.40
N PHE A 148 12.10 13.03 14.05
CA PHE A 148 10.78 13.43 14.58
C PHE A 148 10.68 13.46 16.12
N GLU A 149 11.48 12.67 16.86
CA GLU A 149 11.60 12.75 18.33
C GLU A 149 12.01 14.17 18.80
N TYR A 150 12.78 14.89 17.99
CA TYR A 150 13.08 16.31 18.15
C TYR A 150 12.13 17.20 17.34
N SER A 151 12.08 17.05 16.01
CA SER A 151 11.42 18.00 15.10
C SER A 151 9.89 18.03 15.16
N VAL A 152 9.25 16.99 15.68
CA VAL A 152 7.78 16.89 15.82
C VAL A 152 7.37 16.77 17.28
N VAL A 153 8.05 15.94 18.08
CA VAL A 153 7.63 15.67 19.47
C VAL A 153 8.15 16.74 20.44
N ARG A 154 9.46 17.00 20.50
CA ARG A 154 10.02 18.00 21.44
C ARG A 154 9.76 19.45 21.03
N LYS A 155 9.53 19.74 19.74
CA LYS A 155 9.14 21.08 19.27
C LYS A 155 7.68 21.44 19.60
N HIS A 156 6.85 20.46 19.96
CA HIS A 156 5.43 20.66 20.27
C HIS A 156 5.06 20.12 21.67
N PRO A 157 5.67 20.65 22.75
CA PRO A 157 5.38 20.22 24.13
C PRO A 157 3.94 20.51 24.57
N GLU A 158 3.21 21.40 23.88
CA GLU A 158 1.79 21.65 24.07
C GLU A 158 0.91 20.44 23.69
N TYR A 159 1.33 19.67 22.68
CA TYR A 159 0.58 18.51 22.20
C TYR A 159 1.12 17.18 22.73
N PHE A 160 2.43 17.06 22.95
CA PHE A 160 3.08 15.78 23.22
C PHE A 160 3.97 15.76 24.47
N ARG A 161 3.95 14.63 25.18
CA ARG A 161 4.91 14.29 26.24
C ARG A 161 5.68 13.02 25.87
N LEU A 162 6.99 13.02 26.10
CA LEU A 162 7.81 11.80 26.10
C LEU A 162 7.82 11.21 27.52
N VAL A 163 7.52 9.92 27.64
CA VAL A 163 7.43 9.20 28.92
C VAL A 163 8.26 7.92 28.86
N ASP A 164 9.27 7.82 29.72
CA ASP A 164 10.12 6.63 29.82
C ASP A 164 9.57 5.65 30.88
N ALA A 165 9.17 4.46 30.45
CA ALA A 165 8.63 3.43 31.33
C ALA A 165 9.75 2.72 32.11
N LYS A 166 9.93 3.14 33.37
CA LYS A 166 11.01 2.71 34.30
C LYS A 166 11.31 1.21 34.26
N GLU A 167 10.28 0.37 34.36
CA GLU A 167 10.39 -1.10 34.45
C GLU A 167 10.88 -1.77 33.16
N THR A 168 10.49 -1.25 32.00
CA THR A 168 10.68 -1.96 30.71
C THR A 168 11.61 -1.21 29.76
N ARG A 169 12.22 -0.11 30.21
CA ARG A 169 13.13 0.77 29.46
C ARG A 169 12.56 1.30 28.13
N ASN A 170 11.23 1.26 27.99
CA ASN A 170 10.51 1.64 26.79
C ASN A 170 10.12 3.12 26.80
N LYS A 171 10.39 3.82 25.71
CA LYS A 171 9.89 5.19 25.50
C LYS A 171 8.48 5.18 24.93
N TYR A 172 7.63 6.08 25.42
CA TYR A 172 6.29 6.33 24.93
C TYR A 172 6.13 7.81 24.54
N ILE A 173 5.31 8.07 23.53
CA ILE A 173 4.73 9.39 23.26
C ILE A 173 3.30 9.35 23.83
N GLU A 174 2.92 10.36 24.59
CA GLU A 174 1.59 10.59 25.15
C GLU A 174 1.04 11.91 24.57
N ILE A 175 -0.27 11.97 24.26
CA ILE A 175 -0.93 13.24 23.86
C ILE A 175 -1.48 13.97 25.08
N LEU A 176 -1.23 15.28 25.16
CA LEU A 176 -1.71 16.15 26.23
C LEU A 176 -3.04 16.80 25.84
N GLU A 177 -3.02 17.66 24.83
CA GLU A 177 -4.22 18.33 24.34
C GLU A 177 -5.02 17.42 23.38
N ARG A 178 -6.25 17.08 23.78
CA ARG A 178 -7.21 16.32 22.96
C ARG A 178 -8.19 17.29 22.29
N ASP A 179 -7.91 17.76 21.08
CA ASP A 179 -8.84 18.60 20.31
C ASP A 179 -9.96 17.73 19.69
N PRO A 180 -11.24 17.91 20.07
CA PRO A 180 -12.35 17.17 19.48
C PRO A 180 -12.51 17.38 17.97
N LYS A 181 -12.03 18.49 17.41
CA LYS A 181 -12.08 18.76 15.95
C LYS A 181 -11.19 17.79 15.16
N LEU A 182 -10.18 17.19 15.81
CA LEU A 182 -9.34 16.14 15.23
C LEU A 182 -9.96 14.74 15.36
N ALA A 183 -10.98 14.55 16.20
CA ALA A 183 -11.64 13.27 16.44
C ALA A 183 -12.67 12.86 15.35
N VAL A 184 -12.61 13.49 14.18
CA VAL A 184 -13.43 13.15 13.00
C VAL A 184 -12.62 12.28 12.05
N CYS A 185 -13.13 11.11 11.68
CA CYS A 185 -12.48 10.18 10.76
C CYS A 185 -12.55 10.65 9.29
N ALA A 186 -11.61 10.19 8.47
CA ALA A 186 -11.59 10.39 7.03
C ALA A 186 -12.90 9.89 6.37
N ILE A 187 -13.38 8.71 6.77
CA ILE A 187 -14.64 8.16 6.22
C ILE A 187 -15.87 9.01 6.58
N GLU A 188 -15.86 9.72 7.71
CA GLU A 188 -16.96 10.60 8.12
C GLU A 188 -17.02 11.85 7.24
N ARG A 189 -15.85 12.45 6.95
CA ARG A 189 -15.71 13.56 5.98
C ARG A 189 -16.12 13.14 4.56
N VAL A 190 -15.84 11.89 4.18
CA VAL A 190 -16.26 11.31 2.90
C VAL A 190 -17.78 11.11 2.85
N ARG A 191 -18.41 10.55 3.89
CA ARG A 191 -19.88 10.47 4.01
C ARG A 191 -20.53 11.85 3.91
N GLU A 192 -20.00 12.84 4.62
CA GLU A 192 -20.50 14.21 4.62
C GLU A 192 -20.42 14.86 3.22
N ARG A 193 -19.31 14.61 2.48
CA ARG A 193 -19.12 15.01 1.09
C ARG A 193 -20.14 14.32 0.16
N GLU A 194 -20.32 13.00 0.27
CA GLU A 194 -21.27 12.26 -0.57
C GLU A 194 -22.74 12.64 -0.27
N TYR A 195 -23.10 12.80 1.00
CA TYR A 195 -24.43 13.24 1.44
C TYR A 195 -24.81 14.58 0.79
N ARG A 196 -23.96 15.61 0.93
CA ARG A 196 -24.20 16.93 0.31
C ARG A 196 -24.21 16.90 -1.22
N THR A 197 -23.47 16.00 -1.85
CA THR A 197 -23.34 15.95 -3.32
C THR A 197 -24.43 15.13 -4.00
N ARG A 198 -24.92 14.07 -3.36
CA ARG A 198 -25.85 13.09 -3.97
C ARG A 198 -27.23 13.02 -3.33
N GLY A 199 -27.49 13.71 -2.22
CA GLY A 199 -28.79 13.66 -1.53
C GLY A 199 -29.16 12.26 -1.03
N LEU A 200 -28.16 11.43 -0.69
CA LEU A 200 -28.39 10.10 -0.12
C LEU A 200 -29.11 10.22 1.23
N ASP A 201 -29.93 9.23 1.57
CA ASP A 201 -30.58 9.19 2.88
C ASP A 201 -29.52 9.17 4.01
N ALA A 202 -29.74 10.02 5.02
CA ALA A 202 -28.83 10.22 6.14
C ALA A 202 -28.70 8.95 7.00
N GLU A 203 -29.77 8.16 7.16
CA GLU A 203 -29.75 6.95 8.00
C GLU A 203 -28.95 5.83 7.33
N ASP A 204 -29.18 5.61 6.03
CA ASP A 204 -28.50 4.60 5.21
C ASP A 204 -26.99 4.87 5.05
N SER A 205 -26.59 6.14 5.05
CA SER A 205 -25.20 6.57 4.84
C SER A 205 -24.39 6.74 6.13
N ARG A 206 -25.03 6.92 7.30
CA ARG A 206 -24.39 7.25 8.59
C ARG A 206 -23.19 6.38 8.97
N PHE A 207 -23.24 5.08 8.66
CA PHE A 207 -22.22 4.10 9.03
C PHE A 207 -21.58 3.38 7.83
N SER A 208 -21.82 3.83 6.60
CA SER A 208 -21.35 3.15 5.39
C SER A 208 -19.86 3.42 5.09
N PHE A 209 -19.18 2.48 4.45
CA PHE A 209 -17.86 2.69 3.87
C PHE A 209 -17.97 2.84 2.35
N LEU A 210 -17.06 3.58 1.71
CA LEU A 210 -16.91 3.45 0.27
C LEU A 210 -16.47 2.03 -0.06
N ILE A 211 -17.14 1.43 -1.03
CA ILE A 211 -16.89 0.06 -1.46
C ILE A 211 -16.70 0.07 -2.97
N ASP A 212 -15.48 -0.25 -3.40
CA ASP A 212 -15.10 -0.51 -4.78
C ASP A 212 -14.59 -1.96 -4.87
N PHE A 213 -15.09 -2.75 -5.81
CA PHE A 213 -14.71 -4.16 -5.92
C PHE A 213 -13.70 -4.37 -7.06
N PRO A 214 -12.68 -5.25 -6.88
CA PRO A 214 -11.67 -5.46 -7.92
C PRO A 214 -12.28 -5.85 -9.27
N PRO A 215 -11.69 -5.41 -10.40
CA PRO A 215 -12.16 -5.77 -11.73
C PRO A 215 -12.35 -7.28 -11.89
N GLY A 216 -13.55 -7.71 -12.32
CA GLY A 216 -13.91 -9.13 -12.46
C GLY A 216 -14.46 -9.81 -11.19
N PHE A 217 -14.61 -9.11 -10.07
CA PHE A 217 -15.19 -9.66 -8.85
C PHE A 217 -16.70 -9.93 -8.97
N LYS A 218 -17.08 -11.22 -9.09
CA LYS A 218 -18.48 -11.65 -9.21
C LYS A 218 -19.21 -11.54 -7.86
N ILE A 219 -20.04 -10.49 -7.71
CA ILE A 219 -20.84 -10.22 -6.51
C ILE A 219 -22.10 -11.10 -6.50
N GLY A 220 -22.10 -12.20 -5.74
CA GLY A 220 -23.29 -13.03 -5.55
C GLY A 220 -24.42 -12.32 -4.78
N LYS A 221 -25.69 -12.66 -5.09
CA LYS A 221 -26.91 -12.03 -4.50
C LYS A 221 -26.86 -11.98 -2.95
N TYR A 222 -26.53 -13.10 -2.31
CA TYR A 222 -26.40 -13.19 -0.85
C TYR A 222 -25.27 -12.31 -0.29
N TYR A 223 -24.12 -12.25 -0.97
CA TYR A 223 -23.00 -11.40 -0.56
C TYR A 223 -23.36 -9.91 -0.65
N ARG A 224 -24.06 -9.49 -1.71
CA ARG A 224 -24.59 -8.12 -1.84
C ARG A 224 -25.51 -7.75 -0.67
N ILE A 225 -26.39 -8.66 -0.26
CA ILE A 225 -27.30 -8.47 0.89
C ILE A 225 -26.52 -8.42 2.21
N ALA A 226 -25.51 -9.29 2.40
CA ALA A 226 -24.66 -9.29 3.59
C ALA A 226 -23.90 -7.97 3.75
N VAL A 227 -23.29 -7.45 2.67
CA VAL A 227 -22.63 -6.15 2.63
C VAL A 227 -23.63 -5.02 2.92
N TRP A 228 -24.79 -5.01 2.26
CA TRP A 228 -25.85 -4.01 2.47
C TRP A 228 -26.35 -3.96 3.93
N LYS A 229 -26.44 -5.12 4.61
CA LYS A 229 -26.74 -5.19 6.05
C LYS A 229 -25.58 -4.68 6.91
N TRP A 230 -24.35 -5.12 6.62
CA TRP A 230 -23.14 -4.69 7.36
C TRP A 230 -22.90 -3.18 7.29
N GLN A 231 -23.19 -2.54 6.15
CA GLN A 231 -23.06 -1.09 5.96
C GLN A 231 -23.93 -0.28 6.94
N ARG A 232 -25.10 -0.78 7.35
CA ARG A 232 -26.00 -0.12 8.32
C ARG A 232 -25.68 -0.40 9.78
N VAL A 233 -24.85 -1.39 10.09
CA VAL A 233 -24.48 -1.72 11.48
C VAL A 233 -23.84 -0.48 12.15
N PRO A 234 -24.37 0.03 13.27
CA PRO A 234 -23.74 1.13 14.01
C PRO A 234 -22.41 0.66 14.63
N TYR A 235 -21.48 1.58 14.84
CA TYR A 235 -20.20 1.29 15.51
C TYR A 235 -19.68 2.53 16.23
N TRP A 236 -18.95 2.31 17.33
CA TRP A 236 -18.27 3.38 18.08
C TRP A 236 -17.11 3.97 17.28
N SER A 237 -16.92 5.28 17.31
CA SER A 237 -15.85 5.93 16.55
C SER A 237 -14.45 5.44 17.00
N PRO A 238 -13.46 5.30 16.10
CA PRO A 238 -12.07 5.02 16.47
C PRO A 238 -11.50 5.91 17.59
N TYR A 239 -12.01 7.13 17.73
CA TYR A 239 -11.62 8.13 18.74
C TYR A 239 -12.41 8.11 20.05
N GLU A 240 -13.52 7.37 20.09
CA GLU A 240 -14.43 7.30 21.24
C GLU A 240 -13.87 6.36 22.31
N ASP A 241 -13.91 6.73 23.60
CA ASP A 241 -13.55 5.76 24.64
C ASP A 241 -14.66 4.71 24.79
N ILE A 242 -14.26 3.45 24.96
CA ILE A 242 -15.14 2.29 25.13
C ILE A 242 -14.88 1.55 26.45
N SER A 243 -14.03 2.08 27.33
CA SER A 243 -13.68 1.50 28.63
C SER A 243 -14.90 1.15 29.50
N GLY A 244 -16.00 1.90 29.38
CA GLY A 244 -17.23 1.74 30.17
C GLY A 244 -18.34 0.86 29.58
N TYR A 245 -18.20 0.29 28.38
CA TYR A 245 -19.26 -0.56 27.79
C TYR A 245 -19.04 -2.05 28.04
N ASP A 246 -20.12 -2.82 28.21
CA ASP A 246 -20.04 -4.28 28.18
C ASP A 246 -19.82 -4.80 26.75
N LEU A 247 -18.59 -5.26 26.49
CA LEU A 247 -18.19 -5.82 25.21
C LEU A 247 -18.52 -7.31 25.04
N ARG A 248 -19.16 -7.96 26.02
CA ARG A 248 -19.50 -9.40 25.98
C ARG A 248 -20.61 -9.73 24.98
N SER A 249 -21.58 -8.82 24.79
CA SER A 249 -22.74 -9.04 23.91
C SER A 249 -22.34 -9.33 22.45
N ILE A 250 -23.06 -10.22 21.78
CA ILE A 250 -22.90 -10.54 20.35
C ILE A 250 -23.05 -9.28 19.48
N GLU A 251 -23.88 -8.31 19.88
CA GLU A 251 -23.95 -7.03 19.17
C GLU A 251 -22.70 -6.19 19.40
N ALA A 252 -22.21 -6.09 20.64
CA ALA A 252 -21.02 -5.34 20.97
C ALA A 252 -19.79 -5.89 20.22
N GLN A 253 -19.70 -7.21 20.05
CA GLN A 253 -18.70 -7.86 19.21
C GLN A 253 -18.80 -7.40 17.74
N LYS A 254 -19.99 -7.35 17.13
CA LYS A 254 -20.19 -6.82 15.76
C LYS A 254 -19.85 -5.33 15.65
N ARG A 255 -20.21 -4.53 16.67
CA ARG A 255 -19.84 -3.10 16.76
C ARG A 255 -18.31 -2.94 16.85
N MET A 256 -17.62 -3.82 17.59
CA MET A 256 -16.16 -3.86 17.70
C MET A 256 -15.46 -4.33 16.42
N GLU A 257 -15.99 -5.32 15.71
CA GLU A 257 -15.47 -5.74 14.40
C GLU A 257 -15.53 -4.57 13.40
N LYS A 258 -16.68 -3.88 13.32
CA LYS A 258 -16.82 -2.72 12.43
C LYS A 258 -15.99 -1.51 12.89
N ARG A 259 -15.83 -1.28 14.20
CA ARG A 259 -14.85 -0.31 14.72
C ARG A 259 -13.42 -0.69 14.33
N ALA A 260 -13.02 -1.97 14.37
CA ALA A 260 -11.69 -2.38 13.94
C ALA A 260 -11.46 -2.13 12.43
N VAL A 261 -12.49 -2.25 11.58
CA VAL A 261 -12.43 -1.78 10.19
C VAL A 261 -12.25 -0.26 10.13
N ALA A 262 -13.02 0.51 10.90
CA ALA A 262 -12.90 1.97 10.96
C ALA A 262 -11.52 2.45 11.45
N THR A 263 -10.96 1.81 12.48
CA THR A 263 -9.65 2.16 13.03
C THR A 263 -8.52 1.81 12.06
N ILE A 264 -8.60 0.69 11.33
CA ILE A 264 -7.61 0.38 10.28
C ILE A 264 -7.80 1.33 9.09
N HIS A 265 -9.03 1.68 8.72
CA HIS A 265 -9.33 2.68 7.68
C HIS A 265 -8.66 4.02 8.03
N GLU A 266 -8.93 4.57 9.21
CA GLU A 266 -8.32 5.83 9.66
C GLU A 266 -6.79 5.70 9.74
N LEU A 267 -6.25 4.63 10.33
CA LEU A 267 -4.80 4.36 10.43
C LEU A 267 -4.11 4.39 9.06
N VAL A 268 -4.73 3.82 8.02
CA VAL A 268 -4.20 3.86 6.65
C VAL A 268 -4.46 5.22 5.98
N SER A 269 -5.58 5.89 6.29
CA SER A 269 -5.89 7.23 5.76
C SER A 269 -4.90 8.31 6.22
N LEU A 270 -4.27 8.11 7.39
CA LEU A 270 -3.23 9.00 7.92
C LEU A 270 -1.88 8.81 7.24
N THR A 271 -1.66 7.77 6.44
CA THR A 271 -0.38 7.62 5.73
C THR A 271 -0.32 8.49 4.48
N VAL A 272 0.88 9.01 4.18
CA VAL A 272 1.22 9.88 3.04
C VAL A 272 0.65 9.34 1.72
N GLU A 273 0.69 8.02 1.56
CA GLU A 273 0.40 7.30 0.33
C GLU A 273 -0.83 6.38 0.49
N LYS A 274 -1.66 6.59 1.52
CA LYS A 274 -2.90 5.83 1.84
C LYS A 274 -2.74 4.31 1.78
N LYS A 275 -1.56 3.84 2.22
CA LYS A 275 -1.15 2.44 2.34
C LYS A 275 -0.08 2.23 3.41
N ILE A 276 0.04 1.00 3.90
CA ILE A 276 0.99 0.56 4.92
C ILE A 276 1.19 -0.95 4.82
N THR A 277 2.24 -1.52 5.41
CA THR A 277 2.42 -2.99 5.43
C THR A 277 1.79 -3.63 6.68
N LEU A 278 1.32 -4.88 6.57
CA LEU A 278 0.65 -5.59 7.68
C LEU A 278 1.51 -5.69 8.93
N GLU A 279 2.83 -5.82 8.75
CA GLU A 279 3.79 -5.93 9.84
C GLU A 279 3.87 -4.61 10.63
N ARG A 280 3.73 -3.46 9.95
CA ARG A 280 3.67 -2.15 10.61
C ARG A 280 2.32 -1.91 11.31
N ILE A 281 1.19 -2.35 10.74
CA ILE A 281 -0.11 -2.34 11.46
C ILE A 281 -0.04 -3.20 12.73
N ALA A 282 0.64 -4.36 12.69
CA ALA A 282 0.74 -5.28 13.81
C ALA A 282 1.40 -4.65 15.07
N HIS A 283 2.29 -3.67 14.91
CA HIS A 283 2.85 -2.91 16.04
C HIS A 283 1.80 -2.06 16.79
N PHE A 284 0.78 -1.55 16.12
CA PHE A 284 -0.30 -0.78 16.74
C PHE A 284 -1.44 -1.65 17.28
N ARG A 285 -1.46 -2.95 16.93
CA ARG A 285 -2.56 -3.89 17.20
C ARG A 285 -3.09 -3.86 18.63
N MET A 286 -2.21 -3.89 19.64
CA MET A 286 -2.63 -3.88 21.05
C MET A 286 -3.06 -2.50 21.54
N ALA A 287 -2.47 -1.42 21.02
CA ALA A 287 -2.78 -0.06 21.43
C ALA A 287 -4.15 0.42 20.88
N MET A 288 -4.62 -0.21 19.79
CA MET A 288 -5.83 0.15 19.03
C MET A 288 -6.89 -0.98 19.01
N ASN A 289 -6.77 -1.98 19.90
CA ASN A 289 -7.71 -3.12 20.04
C ASN A 289 -7.99 -3.91 18.73
N LEU A 290 -7.00 -4.04 17.85
CA LEU A 290 -7.17 -4.69 16.55
C LEU A 290 -7.08 -6.24 16.62
N PRO A 291 -7.77 -6.97 15.72
CA PRO A 291 -7.79 -8.43 15.69
C PRO A 291 -6.40 -9.09 15.61
N LYS A 292 -6.23 -10.26 16.26
CA LYS A 292 -4.98 -11.04 16.21
C LYS A 292 -4.60 -11.45 14.77
N ARG A 293 -5.58 -11.81 13.93
CA ARG A 293 -5.37 -12.32 12.56
C ARG A 293 -5.65 -11.25 11.49
N LEU A 294 -4.90 -10.15 11.51
CA LEU A 294 -5.11 -8.99 10.62
C LEU A 294 -5.24 -9.35 9.12
N LYS A 295 -4.47 -10.33 8.64
CA LYS A 295 -4.55 -10.80 7.23
C LYS A 295 -5.89 -11.43 6.89
N GLU A 296 -6.40 -12.34 7.73
CA GLU A 296 -7.71 -12.98 7.52
C GLU A 296 -8.84 -11.97 7.66
N PHE A 297 -8.73 -11.06 8.63
CA PHE A 297 -9.71 -10.00 8.86
C PHE A 297 -9.84 -9.05 7.67
N LEU A 298 -8.73 -8.49 7.16
CA LEU A 298 -8.79 -7.55 6.03
C LEU A 298 -9.19 -8.25 4.71
N LEU A 299 -8.97 -9.55 4.57
CA LEU A 299 -9.51 -10.35 3.44
C LEU A 299 -11.03 -10.57 3.53
N GLN A 300 -11.70 -10.20 4.62
CA GLN A 300 -13.17 -10.12 4.70
C GLN A 300 -13.73 -8.75 4.26
N HIS A 301 -12.86 -7.78 3.96
CA HIS A 301 -13.24 -6.40 3.61
C HIS A 301 -12.58 -5.94 2.29
N GLN A 302 -12.55 -6.83 1.29
CA GLN A 302 -11.86 -6.65 -0.01
C GLN A 302 -12.37 -5.48 -0.86
N GLY A 303 -13.56 -4.97 -0.55
CA GLY A 303 -14.16 -3.78 -1.18
C GLY A 303 -13.66 -2.45 -0.59
N ILE A 304 -13.03 -2.48 0.59
CA ILE A 304 -12.45 -1.30 1.26
C ILE A 304 -10.93 -1.34 1.15
N PHE A 305 -10.34 -2.52 1.36
CA PHE A 305 -8.89 -2.73 1.36
C PHE A 305 -8.44 -3.66 0.24
N TYR A 306 -7.33 -3.31 -0.42
CA TYR A 306 -6.55 -4.27 -1.22
C TYR A 306 -5.28 -4.68 -0.47
N ILE A 307 -4.90 -5.96 -0.54
CA ILE A 307 -3.68 -6.49 0.10
C ILE A 307 -2.75 -7.06 -0.99
N SER A 308 -1.82 -6.27 -1.51
CA SER A 308 -0.85 -6.80 -2.47
C SER A 308 0.16 -7.72 -1.78
N THR A 309 0.42 -8.85 -2.43
CA THR A 309 1.48 -9.81 -2.08
C THR A 309 2.70 -9.70 -3.00
N ARG A 310 2.77 -8.68 -3.88
CA ARG A 310 3.98 -8.43 -4.71
C ARG A 310 5.13 -7.80 -3.92
N GLY A 311 4.85 -7.33 -2.69
CA GLY A 311 5.86 -6.78 -1.79
C GLY A 311 6.97 -7.78 -1.48
N ASN A 312 8.17 -7.51 -2.01
CA ASN A 312 9.42 -8.21 -1.70
C ASN A 312 9.31 -9.74 -1.71
N GLN A 313 9.05 -10.33 -2.88
CA GLN A 313 8.96 -11.79 -3.08
C GLN A 313 7.91 -12.46 -2.17
N GLY A 314 6.74 -11.84 -1.98
CA GLY A 314 5.67 -12.36 -1.14
C GLY A 314 5.87 -12.18 0.37
N LYS A 315 7.04 -11.71 0.82
CA LYS A 315 7.38 -11.58 2.24
C LYS A 315 6.75 -10.37 2.93
N LEU A 316 6.34 -9.35 2.18
CA LEU A 316 5.72 -8.13 2.72
C LEU A 316 4.32 -7.93 2.14
N HIS A 317 3.31 -7.95 3.01
CA HIS A 317 1.91 -7.77 2.60
C HIS A 317 1.53 -6.29 2.75
N THR A 318 1.27 -5.60 1.64
CA THR A 318 0.97 -4.15 1.64
C THR A 318 -0.53 -3.92 1.50
N VAL A 319 -1.13 -3.24 2.48
CA VAL A 319 -2.54 -2.86 2.55
C VAL A 319 -2.72 -1.47 1.95
N PHE A 320 -3.66 -1.31 1.03
CA PHE A 320 -4.06 -0.07 0.39
C PHE A 320 -5.54 0.22 0.70
N LEU A 321 -5.91 1.49 0.86
CA LEU A 321 -7.32 1.91 0.78
C LEU A 321 -7.75 2.01 -0.68
N ARG A 322 -8.85 1.34 -1.06
CA ARG A 322 -9.34 1.38 -2.45
C ARG A 322 -9.88 2.75 -2.83
N GLU A 323 -10.68 3.36 -1.96
CA GLU A 323 -11.26 4.69 -2.14
C GLU A 323 -10.24 5.81 -2.41
N ALA A 324 -8.97 5.61 -2.04
CA ALA A 324 -7.92 6.59 -2.21
C ALA A 324 -7.22 6.52 -3.58
N TYR A 325 -7.50 5.49 -4.39
CA TYR A 325 -6.70 5.13 -5.56
C TYR A 325 -7.55 4.97 -6.83
N LYS A 326 -7.05 5.47 -7.96
CA LYS A 326 -7.68 5.30 -9.29
C LYS A 326 -6.60 5.06 -10.35
N ARG A 327 -6.75 4.03 -11.17
CA ARG A 327 -5.73 3.56 -12.16
C ARG A 327 -4.31 3.33 -11.60
N GLY A 328 -4.16 3.17 -10.27
CA GLY A 328 -2.86 3.02 -9.59
C GLY A 328 -2.28 4.32 -9.01
N GLU A 329 -2.96 5.45 -9.21
CA GLU A 329 -2.58 6.78 -8.71
C GLU A 329 -3.43 7.21 -7.52
N LEU A 330 -2.91 8.12 -6.70
CA LEU A 330 -3.61 8.65 -5.53
C LEU A 330 -4.58 9.79 -5.92
N LEU A 331 -5.84 9.71 -5.49
CA LEU A 331 -6.88 10.69 -5.84
C LEU A 331 -6.67 12.08 -5.22
N GLU A 332 -6.20 12.13 -3.98
CA GLU A 332 -5.86 13.36 -3.25
C GLU A 332 -4.33 13.34 -3.01
N PRO A 333 -3.51 13.71 -4.03
CA PRO A 333 -2.06 13.70 -3.92
C PRO A 333 -1.56 14.79 -2.96
N ASN A 334 -0.34 14.60 -2.43
CA ASN A 334 0.39 15.58 -1.65
C ASN A 334 1.85 15.64 -2.13
N ASP A 335 2.55 16.74 -1.83
CA ASP A 335 3.88 17.02 -2.38
C ASP A 335 4.92 15.93 -2.06
N LEU A 336 4.82 15.30 -0.88
CA LEU A 336 5.71 14.20 -0.50
C LEU A 336 5.44 12.93 -1.32
N TYR A 337 4.18 12.61 -1.61
CA TYR A 337 3.84 11.54 -2.56
C TYR A 337 4.31 11.88 -3.98
N LEU A 338 4.16 13.12 -4.44
CA LEU A 338 4.63 13.55 -5.77
C LEU A 338 6.16 13.50 -5.89
N ALA A 339 6.90 13.96 -4.87
CA ALA A 339 8.36 13.89 -4.84
C ALA A 339 8.89 12.44 -4.80
N ARG A 340 8.17 11.52 -4.12
CA ARG A 340 8.45 10.08 -4.17
C ARG A 340 8.08 9.45 -5.51
N ARG A 341 6.98 9.89 -6.14
CA ARG A 341 6.56 9.42 -7.46
C ARG A 341 7.62 9.74 -8.52
N LYS A 342 8.21 10.94 -8.51
CA LYS A 342 9.34 11.32 -9.38
C LYS A 342 10.50 10.30 -9.34
N LEU A 343 10.78 9.66 -8.20
CA LEU A 343 11.78 8.59 -8.13
C LEU A 343 11.30 7.27 -8.78
N GLY A 344 10.02 6.94 -8.63
CA GLY A 344 9.37 5.85 -9.37
C GLY A 344 9.40 6.08 -10.88
N ASP A 345 9.18 7.32 -11.33
CA ASP A 345 9.23 7.71 -12.74
C ASP A 345 10.66 7.57 -13.29
N LEU A 346 11.68 8.04 -12.55
CA LEU A 346 13.10 7.80 -12.89
C LEU A 346 13.49 6.31 -12.91
N VAL A 347 12.79 5.46 -12.14
CA VAL A 347 12.93 3.98 -12.15
C VAL A 347 12.24 3.34 -13.36
N LEU A 348 11.21 3.99 -13.91
CA LEU A 348 10.48 3.55 -15.12
C LEU A 348 11.10 4.09 -16.42
N MET A 349 11.88 5.17 -16.39
CA MET A 349 12.51 5.75 -17.57
C MET A 349 13.46 4.75 -18.26
N SER A 350 13.12 4.37 -19.49
CA SER A 350 13.88 3.38 -20.27
C SER A 350 15.39 3.71 -20.37
N PRO A 351 16.28 2.73 -20.12
CA PRO A 351 17.72 2.86 -20.32
C PRO A 351 18.15 3.21 -21.75
N ARG A 352 17.27 3.00 -22.75
CA ARG A 352 17.49 3.40 -24.16
C ARG A 352 17.43 4.92 -24.37
N LYS A 353 16.82 5.68 -23.45
CA LYS A 353 16.73 7.15 -23.48
C LYS A 353 17.87 7.87 -22.71
N ALA A 354 18.85 7.14 -22.18
CA ALA A 354 19.99 7.73 -21.47
C ALA A 354 21.24 7.79 -22.35
N ARG A 355 21.96 8.93 -22.33
CA ARG A 355 23.32 9.02 -22.86
C ARG A 355 24.26 8.31 -21.88
N VAL A 356 24.85 7.20 -22.31
CA VAL A 356 25.82 6.40 -21.55
C VAL A 356 26.84 5.86 -22.54
N ASP A 357 28.11 5.74 -22.14
CA ASP A 357 29.20 5.33 -23.02
C ASP A 357 28.97 3.95 -23.63
N ARG A 358 29.33 3.81 -24.90
CA ARG A 358 29.00 2.66 -25.76
C ARG A 358 29.50 1.32 -25.21
N GLU A 359 30.59 1.34 -24.46
CA GLU A 359 31.20 0.17 -23.82
C GLU A 359 30.38 -0.34 -22.63
N LEU A 360 29.69 0.54 -21.90
CA LEU A 360 28.78 0.20 -20.79
C LEU A 360 27.40 -0.31 -21.26
N VAL A 361 27.19 -0.44 -22.57
CA VAL A 361 25.95 -0.95 -23.17
C VAL A 361 25.97 -2.48 -23.32
N SER A 362 27.16 -3.09 -23.47
CA SER A 362 27.33 -4.54 -23.63
C SER A 362 26.78 -5.33 -22.43
N TYR A 363 27.12 -4.91 -21.21
CA TYR A 363 26.72 -5.48 -19.92
C TYR A 363 25.21 -5.41 -19.60
N ARG A 364 24.37 -4.93 -20.52
CA ARG A 364 22.91 -4.81 -20.31
C ARG A 364 22.11 -6.04 -20.74
N ARG A 365 22.65 -6.87 -21.65
CA ARG A 365 21.86 -7.85 -22.42
C ARG A 365 21.22 -8.99 -21.62
N ASP A 366 21.71 -9.26 -20.41
CA ASP A 366 21.30 -10.46 -19.68
C ASP A 366 20.15 -10.22 -18.67
N GLY A 367 18.99 -10.76 -19.01
CA GLY A 367 18.15 -11.49 -18.04
C GLY A 367 16.80 -10.90 -17.60
N ASP A 368 16.53 -9.59 -17.72
CA ASP A 368 15.32 -8.97 -17.11
C ASP A 368 14.57 -7.93 -18.00
N GLU A 369 14.92 -7.72 -19.28
CA GLU A 369 14.43 -6.52 -20.02
C GLU A 369 12.88 -6.48 -20.20
N ASP A 370 12.23 -7.61 -20.49
CA ASP A 370 10.77 -7.73 -20.71
C ASP A 370 9.93 -7.15 -19.55
N ASP A 371 10.37 -7.37 -18.32
CA ASP A 371 9.67 -7.00 -17.08
C ASP A 371 9.80 -5.49 -16.75
N MET A 372 10.59 -4.75 -17.54
CA MET A 372 10.63 -3.29 -17.53
C MET A 372 9.71 -2.71 -18.61
N GLU A 373 9.73 -3.25 -19.83
CA GLU A 373 8.94 -2.72 -20.94
C GLU A 373 7.43 -2.98 -20.78
N ARG A 374 7.02 -4.18 -20.32
CA ARG A 374 5.59 -4.49 -20.05
C ARG A 374 4.98 -3.56 -19.01
N VAL A 375 5.70 -3.32 -17.91
CA VAL A 375 5.25 -2.43 -16.83
C VAL A 375 5.17 -0.98 -17.35
N GLY A 376 6.16 -0.52 -18.10
CA GLY A 376 6.16 0.82 -18.70
C GLY A 376 5.01 1.08 -19.67
N ARG A 377 4.71 0.13 -20.58
CA ARG A 377 3.59 0.25 -21.52
C ARG A 377 2.24 0.38 -20.81
N VAL A 378 1.98 -0.46 -19.79
CA VAL A 378 0.71 -0.43 -19.04
C VAL A 378 0.52 0.88 -18.26
N TYR A 379 1.57 1.59 -17.87
CA TYR A 379 1.43 2.95 -17.32
C TYR A 379 1.03 3.96 -18.41
N VAL A 380 1.75 4.02 -19.54
CA VAL A 380 1.51 5.01 -20.61
C VAL A 380 0.15 4.80 -21.32
N GLU A 381 -0.29 3.56 -21.51
CA GLU A 381 -1.62 3.25 -22.08
C GLU A 381 -2.79 3.72 -21.18
N ASN A 382 -2.55 3.96 -19.89
CA ASN A 382 -3.56 4.52 -18.97
C ASN A 382 -3.63 6.05 -19.01
N GLU A 383 -2.58 6.74 -19.46
CA GLU A 383 -2.57 8.18 -19.72
C GLU A 383 -3.27 8.50 -21.05
N PHE A 384 -2.92 7.78 -22.13
CA PHE A 384 -3.42 8.02 -23.50
C PHE A 384 -4.87 7.60 -23.78
N ARG A 385 -5.64 7.19 -22.76
CA ARG A 385 -7.11 6.98 -22.84
C ARG A 385 -7.89 8.11 -22.17
N GLY A 386 -7.48 9.34 -22.47
CA GLY A 386 -8.24 10.58 -22.30
C GLY A 386 -8.33 11.32 -23.64
N GLU A 387 -9.41 12.05 -23.86
CA GLU A 387 -9.64 12.95 -25.00
C GLU A 387 -9.65 12.32 -26.42
N SER A 388 -10.84 11.88 -26.83
CA SER A 388 -11.38 12.13 -28.18
C SER A 388 -12.89 11.90 -28.16
N SER A 389 -13.67 12.92 -28.54
CA SER A 389 -15.15 12.87 -28.54
C SER A 389 -15.73 13.20 -29.91
N ASN A 390 -16.62 12.32 -30.37
CA ASN A 390 -17.71 12.49 -31.35
C ASN A 390 -17.50 13.41 -32.57
N VAL A 391 -17.42 12.82 -33.77
CA VAL A 391 -17.89 13.39 -35.06
C VAL A 391 -18.38 12.24 -35.95
N PHE A 392 -19.69 12.22 -36.31
CA PHE A 392 -20.42 11.64 -37.50
C PHE A 392 -19.93 10.32 -38.18
N ASP A 393 -20.72 9.47 -38.86
CA ASP A 393 -22.16 9.34 -39.26
C ASP A 393 -22.46 7.79 -39.30
N GLY A 394 -23.55 7.17 -39.81
CA GLY A 394 -24.80 7.59 -40.46
C GLY A 394 -25.45 6.43 -41.26
N LYS A 395 -26.79 6.39 -41.37
CA LYS A 395 -27.65 5.43 -42.15
C LYS A 395 -27.66 3.97 -41.60
N ASN A 396 -28.81 3.27 -41.47
CA ASN A 396 -29.75 2.69 -42.47
C ASN A 396 -29.07 1.64 -43.39
N GLU A 397 -29.52 0.39 -43.62
CA GLU A 397 -30.73 -0.43 -43.29
C GLU A 397 -30.31 -1.94 -43.26
N GLY A 398 -31.10 -2.99 -42.92
CA GLY A 398 -32.49 -3.13 -42.43
C GLY A 398 -33.03 -4.57 -42.65
N GLY A 399 -33.80 -5.15 -41.69
CA GLY A 399 -34.34 -6.54 -41.75
C GLY A 399 -33.32 -7.67 -41.44
N ASP A 400 -33.66 -8.96 -41.28
CA ASP A 400 -34.95 -9.57 -40.89
C ASP A 400 -34.76 -11.04 -40.38
N LEU A 401 -35.80 -11.64 -39.77
CA LEU A 401 -36.14 -13.08 -39.61
C LEU A 401 -35.14 -14.16 -39.06
N VAL A 402 -35.55 -14.74 -37.93
CA VAL A 402 -35.45 -16.15 -37.41
C VAL A 402 -34.48 -17.22 -37.98
N SER A 403 -33.93 -18.05 -37.07
CA SER A 403 -34.20 -19.51 -37.05
C SER A 403 -33.74 -20.20 -35.74
N ASN A 404 -34.33 -21.37 -35.44
CA ASN A 404 -33.95 -22.27 -34.32
C ASN A 404 -32.91 -23.31 -34.80
N LEU A 405 -32.31 -24.03 -33.82
CA LEU A 405 -31.67 -25.37 -33.84
C LEU A 405 -30.39 -25.32 -32.97
N SER A 406 -30.00 -26.32 -32.18
CA SER A 406 -30.71 -27.44 -31.53
C SER A 406 -29.79 -27.99 -30.43
N SER A 407 -30.31 -28.85 -29.56
CA SER A 407 -29.49 -29.67 -28.66
C SER A 407 -28.74 -30.77 -29.44
N ASP A 408 -27.55 -31.14 -28.97
CA ASP A 408 -27.03 -32.51 -29.05
C ASP A 408 -26.27 -32.81 -27.74
N GLU A 409 -26.44 -34.02 -27.23
CA GLU A 409 -25.66 -34.60 -26.12
C GLU A 409 -24.73 -35.68 -26.70
N ASP A 410 -23.48 -35.73 -26.22
CA ASP A 410 -22.73 -36.95 -25.86
C ASP A 410 -21.21 -36.69 -25.82
N GLY A 411 -20.50 -37.50 -25.03
CA GLY A 411 -19.04 -37.37 -24.85
C GLY A 411 -18.48 -37.98 -23.57
N VAL A 412 -19.01 -39.14 -23.16
CA VAL A 412 -18.49 -39.87 -21.98
C VAL A 412 -17.14 -40.51 -22.30
N TYR A 413 -16.13 -40.24 -21.48
CA TYR A 413 -14.98 -41.12 -21.32
C TYR A 413 -14.71 -41.35 -19.83
N THR A 414 -14.83 -42.61 -19.42
CA THR A 414 -14.52 -43.13 -18.09
C THR A 414 -13.30 -44.03 -18.18
N ASP A 415 -12.33 -43.84 -17.29
CA ASP A 415 -11.31 -44.85 -16.98
C ASP A 415 -11.32 -45.12 -15.47
N GLY A 416 -11.80 -46.30 -15.09
CA GLY A 416 -11.24 -47.06 -13.95
C GLY A 416 -10.04 -47.87 -14.46
N GLU A 417 -9.34 -48.67 -13.67
CA GLU A 417 -9.54 -49.18 -12.29
C GLU A 417 -8.19 -48.99 -11.53
N GLY A 418 -7.94 -49.38 -10.28
CA GLY A 418 -8.69 -50.16 -9.27
C GLY A 418 -7.83 -50.37 -8.00
N ASP A 419 -8.24 -51.33 -7.17
CA ASP A 419 -7.46 -52.00 -6.11
C ASP A 419 -6.93 -51.19 -4.90
N ASP A 420 -7.83 -50.92 -3.93
CA ASP A 420 -7.53 -51.11 -2.50
C ASP A 420 -7.77 -52.58 -2.12
N PRO A 421 -7.04 -53.15 -1.13
CA PRO A 421 -7.62 -54.22 -0.33
C PRO A 421 -7.49 -54.03 1.20
N GLU A 422 -8.65 -54.22 1.84
CA GLU A 422 -8.91 -54.85 3.14
C GLU A 422 -8.55 -54.14 4.47
N ASP A 423 -9.61 -53.96 5.26
CA ASP A 423 -9.64 -53.64 6.68
C ASP A 423 -9.45 -54.93 7.50
N ALA A 424 -8.61 -54.91 8.54
CA ALA A 424 -8.29 -56.09 9.35
C ALA A 424 -8.23 -55.74 10.85
N CYS A 425 -9.31 -56.06 11.57
CA CYS A 425 -9.47 -55.78 12.99
C CYS A 425 -9.34 -57.05 13.85
N ALA A 426 -8.28 -57.14 14.69
CA ALA A 426 -8.23 -58.05 15.84
C ALA A 426 -7.17 -57.64 16.88
N THR A 427 -7.53 -57.81 18.15
CA THR A 427 -6.75 -58.14 19.39
C THR A 427 -5.22 -58.27 19.30
N GLU A 428 -4.44 -57.90 20.32
CA GLU A 428 -4.73 -58.00 21.79
C GLU A 428 -4.73 -56.67 22.58
#